data_AF-A0A2D6YEJ1-F1
#
_entry.id   AF-A0A2D6YEJ1-F1
#
_cell.length_a   1.000
_cell.length_b   1.000
_cell.length_c   1.000
_cell.angle_alpha   90.00
_cell.angle_beta   90.00
_cell.angle_gamma   90.00
#
_symmetry.space_group_name_H-M   'P 1'
#
loop_
_entity.id
_entity.type
_entity.pdbx_description
1 polymer ?
#
loop_
_entity_poly.entity_id
_entity_poly.type
_entity_poly.pdbx_seq_one_letter_code
_entity_poly.pdbx_strand_id
1 'polypeptide(L)'
;MNVYKIINKLSIILAFEMSIACLLSYQAGILCAVVFNFGSSLISALWCTLSAILVMQSTWKQSISSGFRRMIGSFIGSVVPLFIFSILGSGVSTYIICIFSIVILCSYFNKKENLRLALLTASVIYVVSTIDITSNIFIISVSRLIESLLGISITLCTRYFTIRIHLLIDDNIDLIDQNK
;
A
#
# COMPACT_ATOMS: atom_id res chain seq x y z
N MET A 1 -5.57 36.42 -3.29
CA MET A 1 -4.53 35.50 -2.78
C MET A 1 -4.12 34.56 -3.91
N ASN A 2 -2.86 34.58 -4.34
CA ASN A 2 -2.40 34.05 -5.63
C ASN A 2 -2.47 32.51 -5.66
N VAL A 3 -3.21 31.90 -6.60
CA VAL A 3 -3.47 30.44 -6.72
C VAL A 3 -2.18 29.62 -6.65
N TYR A 4 -1.08 30.17 -7.19
CA TYR A 4 0.25 29.57 -7.15
C TYR A 4 0.79 29.35 -5.72
N LYS A 5 0.55 30.29 -4.78
CA LYS A 5 0.99 30.16 -3.38
C LYS A 5 0.24 29.05 -2.64
N ILE A 6 -1.05 28.85 -2.96
CA ILE A 6 -1.89 27.82 -2.32
C ILE A 6 -1.48 26.43 -2.81
N ILE A 7 -1.26 26.27 -4.13
CA ILE A 7 -0.80 25.01 -4.72
C ILE A 7 0.59 24.63 -4.20
N ASN A 8 1.51 25.60 -4.09
CA ASN A 8 2.86 25.33 -3.62
C ASN A 8 2.93 25.00 -2.11
N LYS A 9 2.05 25.57 -1.29
CA LYS A 9 1.95 25.20 0.13
C LYS A 9 1.36 23.79 0.29
N LEU A 10 0.35 23.45 -0.52
CA LEU A 10 -0.28 22.13 -0.51
C LEU A 10 0.68 21.01 -0.96
N SER A 11 1.52 21.27 -1.96
CA SER A 11 2.51 20.30 -2.44
C SER A 11 3.61 20.02 -1.42
N ILE A 12 4.08 21.05 -0.69
CA ILE A 12 5.12 20.91 0.35
C ILE A 12 4.59 20.12 1.56
N ILE A 13 3.37 20.43 2.02
CA ILE A 13 2.75 19.70 3.13
C ILE A 13 2.58 18.22 2.77
N LEU A 14 2.05 17.94 1.58
CA LEU A 14 1.88 16.56 1.12
C LEU A 14 3.22 15.82 1.01
N ALA A 15 4.27 16.49 0.53
CA ALA A 15 5.61 15.91 0.44
C ALA A 15 6.16 15.53 1.83
N PHE A 16 5.96 16.39 2.83
CA PHE A 16 6.39 16.12 4.20
C PHE A 16 5.63 14.94 4.82
N GLU A 17 4.30 14.94 4.69
CA GLU A 17 3.46 13.83 5.16
C GLU A 17 3.83 12.50 4.53
N MET A 18 4.07 12.51 3.21
CA MET A 18 4.45 11.31 2.48
C MET A 18 5.81 10.79 2.92
N SER A 19 6.76 11.69 3.19
CA SER A 19 8.08 11.32 3.72
C SER A 19 7.97 10.65 5.08
N ILE A 20 7.16 11.20 6.00
CA ILE A 20 6.91 10.60 7.31
C ILE A 20 6.22 9.25 7.18
N ALA A 21 5.16 9.16 6.36
CA ALA A 21 4.43 7.91 6.16
C ALA A 21 5.32 6.80 5.59
N CYS A 22 6.19 7.13 4.62
CA CYS A 22 7.16 6.20 4.06
C CYS A 22 8.17 5.73 5.11
N LEU A 23 8.72 6.63 5.93
CA LEU A 23 9.68 6.28 6.97
C LEU A 23 9.08 5.35 8.01
N LEU A 24 7.89 5.67 8.51
CA LEU A 24 7.17 4.84 9.48
C LEU A 24 6.80 3.47 8.89
N SER A 25 6.35 3.45 7.63
CA SER A 25 5.99 2.20 6.94
C SER A 25 7.21 1.31 6.69
N TYR A 26 8.35 1.90 6.35
CA TYR A 26 9.62 1.19 6.20
C TYR A 26 10.02 0.50 7.50
N GLN A 27 10.04 1.25 8.62
CA GLN A 27 10.39 0.70 9.94
C GLN A 27 9.39 -0.38 10.39
N ALA A 28 8.10 -0.15 10.21
CA ALA A 28 7.07 -1.11 10.55
C ALA A 28 7.18 -2.40 9.72
N GLY A 29 7.53 -2.31 8.44
CA GLY A 29 7.76 -3.48 7.58
C GLY A 29 8.95 -4.31 8.02
N ILE A 30 10.07 -3.69 8.42
CA ILE A 30 11.21 -4.42 9.01
C ILE A 30 10.78 -5.13 10.30
N LEU A 31 10.13 -4.39 11.20
CA LEU A 31 9.69 -4.94 12.49
C LEU A 31 8.73 -6.12 12.29
N CYS A 32 7.76 -5.96 11.38
CA CYS A 32 6.80 -7.00 11.04
C CYS A 32 7.51 -8.26 10.53
N ALA A 33 8.48 -8.11 9.63
CA ALA A 33 9.22 -9.26 9.12
C ALA A 33 10.00 -10.00 10.20
N VAL A 34 10.64 -9.29 11.13
CA VAL A 34 11.38 -9.89 12.24
C VAL A 34 10.43 -10.63 13.20
N VAL A 35 9.30 -10.01 13.56
CA VAL A 35 8.33 -10.58 14.52
C VAL A 35 7.64 -11.83 13.97
N PHE A 36 7.26 -11.81 12.69
CA PHE A 36 6.55 -12.93 12.05
C PHE A 36 7.49 -13.88 11.30
N ASN A 37 8.80 -13.65 11.38
CA ASN A 37 9.85 -14.40 10.69
C ASN A 37 9.58 -14.53 9.18
N PHE A 38 9.15 -13.44 8.55
CA PHE A 38 8.99 -13.38 7.10
C PHE A 38 10.37 -13.31 6.46
N GLY A 39 10.59 -14.12 5.41
CA GLY A 39 11.92 -14.40 4.84
C GLY A 39 12.86 -13.18 4.76
N SER A 40 12.52 -12.17 3.96
CA SER A 40 13.36 -10.97 3.82
C SER A 40 12.71 -9.71 4.38
N SER A 41 13.32 -9.17 5.43
CA SER A 41 12.92 -7.91 6.07
C SER A 41 12.95 -6.72 5.11
N LEU A 42 13.90 -6.69 4.17
CA LEU A 42 13.98 -5.64 3.15
C LEU A 42 12.80 -5.67 2.19
N ILE A 43 12.34 -6.87 1.79
CA ILE A 43 11.20 -7.00 0.89
C ILE A 43 9.91 -6.60 1.63
N SER A 44 9.76 -6.95 2.91
CA SER A 44 8.64 -6.49 3.74
C SER A 44 8.63 -4.98 3.94
N ALA A 45 9.79 -4.38 4.24
CA ALA A 45 9.95 -2.93 4.35
C ALA A 45 9.57 -2.20 3.05
N LEU A 46 10.04 -2.71 1.92
CA LEU A 46 9.71 -2.20 0.59
C LEU A 46 8.21 -2.25 0.35
N TRP A 47 7.55 -3.37 0.66
CA TRP A 47 6.14 -3.56 0.37
C TRP A 47 5.21 -2.70 1.24
N CYS A 48 5.53 -2.55 2.53
CA CYS A 48 4.86 -1.57 3.41
C CYS A 48 5.01 -0.15 2.86
N THR A 49 6.24 0.23 2.47
CA THR A 49 6.53 1.57 1.92
C THR A 49 5.79 1.83 0.61
N LEU A 50 5.78 0.86 -0.31
CA LEU A 50 5.07 0.97 -1.58
C LEU A 50 3.55 1.12 -1.36
N SER A 51 3.02 0.42 -0.36
CA SER A 51 1.62 0.55 0.01
C SER A 51 1.32 1.95 0.56
N ALA A 52 2.23 2.54 1.34
CA ALA A 52 2.10 3.93 1.76
C ALA A 52 2.10 4.91 0.58
N ILE A 53 3.01 4.68 -0.38
CA ILE A 53 3.13 5.52 -1.57
C ILE A 53 1.83 5.52 -2.39
N LEU A 54 1.22 4.36 -2.59
CA LEU A 54 0.02 4.21 -3.40
C LEU A 54 -1.24 4.75 -2.71
N VAL A 55 -1.26 4.75 -1.38
CA VAL A 55 -2.43 5.11 -0.57
C VAL A 55 -2.46 6.60 -0.25
N MET A 56 -1.30 7.24 -0.07
CA MET A 56 -1.24 8.67 0.21
C MET A 56 -1.73 9.47 -1.01
N GLN A 57 -2.78 10.27 -0.84
CA GLN A 57 -3.35 11.12 -1.88
C GLN A 57 -3.55 12.53 -1.36
N SER A 58 -3.78 13.48 -2.27
CA SER A 58 -3.95 14.91 -1.93
C SER A 58 -5.17 15.20 -1.05
N THR A 59 -6.17 14.31 -1.01
CA THR A 59 -7.35 14.45 -0.15
C THR A 59 -7.60 13.19 0.69
N TRP A 60 -8.25 13.37 1.83
CA TRP A 60 -8.62 12.27 2.74
C TRP A 60 -9.48 11.20 2.06
N LYS A 61 -10.54 11.64 1.35
CA LYS A 61 -11.48 10.74 0.66
C LYS A 61 -10.77 9.92 -0.44
N GLN A 62 -9.86 10.54 -1.18
CA GLN A 62 -9.04 9.83 -2.17
C GLN A 62 -8.08 8.84 -1.49
N SER A 63 -7.47 9.21 -0.37
CA SER A 63 -6.55 8.33 0.36
C SER A 63 -7.27 7.08 0.88
N ILE A 64 -8.46 7.25 1.45
CA ILE A 64 -9.33 6.12 1.84
C ILE A 64 -9.68 5.26 0.63
N SER A 65 -10.15 5.88 -0.47
CA SER A 65 -10.52 5.14 -1.68
C SER A 65 -9.33 4.34 -2.24
N SER A 66 -8.15 4.95 -2.31
CA SER A 66 -6.90 4.28 -2.70
C SER A 66 -6.51 3.15 -1.75
N GLY A 67 -6.69 3.34 -0.43
CA GLY A 67 -6.53 2.30 0.59
C GLY A 67 -7.41 1.07 0.33
N PHE A 68 -8.71 1.28 0.10
CA PHE A 68 -9.63 0.19 -0.23
C PHE A 68 -9.28 -0.50 -1.55
N ARG A 69 -8.90 0.26 -2.58
CA ARG A 69 -8.47 -0.29 -3.87
C ARG A 69 -7.23 -1.15 -3.71
N ARG A 70 -6.25 -0.69 -2.92
CA ARG A 70 -5.02 -1.44 -2.59
C ARG A 70 -5.35 -2.71 -1.81
N MET A 71 -6.19 -2.64 -0.79
CA MET A 71 -6.62 -3.80 -0.01
C MET A 71 -7.26 -4.88 -0.90
N ILE A 72 -8.21 -4.50 -1.75
CA ILE A 72 -8.88 -5.44 -2.66
C ILE A 72 -7.90 -5.98 -3.71
N GLY A 73 -7.07 -5.11 -4.29
CA GLY A 73 -6.06 -5.50 -5.26
C GLY A 73 -5.06 -6.50 -4.68
N SER A 74 -4.52 -6.22 -3.51
CA SER A 74 -3.59 -7.11 -2.82
C SER A 74 -4.26 -8.41 -2.38
N PHE A 75 -5.52 -8.39 -1.95
CA PHE A 75 -6.30 -9.60 -1.65
C PHE A 75 -6.38 -10.54 -2.86
N ILE A 76 -6.89 -10.04 -3.99
CA ILE A 76 -7.00 -10.84 -5.22
C ILE A 76 -5.60 -11.28 -5.69
N GLY A 77 -4.65 -10.34 -5.69
CA GLY A 77 -3.28 -10.55 -6.13
C GLY A 77 -2.44 -11.41 -5.20
N SER A 78 -2.95 -11.83 -4.03
CA SER A 78 -2.28 -12.77 -3.13
C SER A 78 -2.99 -14.11 -3.06
N VAL A 79 -4.33 -14.10 -3.07
CA VAL A 79 -5.13 -15.34 -3.04
C VAL A 79 -4.96 -16.15 -4.33
N VAL A 80 -5.01 -15.50 -5.50
CA VAL A 80 -4.91 -16.24 -6.77
C VAL A 80 -3.53 -16.90 -6.97
N PRO A 81 -2.39 -16.19 -6.77
CA PRO A 81 -1.08 -16.83 -6.82
C PRO A 81 -0.88 -17.90 -5.75
N LEU A 82 -1.44 -17.71 -4.55
CA LEU A 82 -1.38 -18.71 -3.49
C LEU A 82 -1.94 -20.04 -3.98
N PHE A 83 -3.14 -20.05 -4.56
CA PHE A 83 -3.74 -21.29 -5.08
C PHE A 83 -2.97 -21.86 -6.27
N ILE A 84 -2.63 -21.03 -7.26
CA ILE A 84 -2.03 -21.50 -8.51
C ILE A 84 -0.61 -22.03 -8.28
N PHE A 85 0.24 -21.29 -7.57
CA PHE A 85 1.62 -21.70 -7.33
C PHE A 85 1.74 -22.83 -6.32
N SER A 86 0.77 -22.99 -5.40
CA SER A 86 0.75 -24.15 -4.50
C SER A 86 0.45 -25.46 -5.24
N ILE A 87 -0.29 -25.43 -6.34
CA ILE A 87 -0.67 -26.62 -7.11
C ILE A 87 0.32 -26.91 -8.24
N LEU A 88 0.74 -25.86 -8.97
CA LEU A 88 1.53 -25.99 -10.20
C LEU A 88 3.02 -25.65 -10.03
N GLY A 89 3.42 -25.11 -8.87
CA GLY A 89 4.75 -24.55 -8.64
C GLY A 89 4.92 -23.13 -9.19
N SER A 90 6.11 -22.54 -9.02
CA SER A 90 6.46 -21.16 -9.38
C SER A 90 7.23 -21.04 -10.72
N GLY A 91 6.77 -21.70 -11.78
CA GLY A 91 7.37 -21.64 -13.12
C GLY A 91 6.84 -20.50 -14.00
N VAL A 92 7.59 -20.12 -15.05
CA VAL A 92 7.17 -19.06 -16.00
C VAL A 92 5.80 -19.36 -16.62
N SER A 93 5.55 -20.61 -17.01
CA SER A 93 4.26 -21.05 -17.57
C SER A 93 3.12 -20.87 -16.57
N THR A 94 3.35 -21.21 -15.30
CA THR A 94 2.37 -21.04 -14.22
C THR A 94 2.09 -19.58 -13.92
N TYR A 95 3.10 -18.71 -14.06
CA TYR A 95 2.94 -17.26 -13.91
C TYR A 95 2.04 -16.68 -15.00
N ILE A 96 2.18 -17.11 -16.26
CA ILE A 96 1.29 -16.71 -17.36
C ILE A 96 -0.16 -17.11 -17.04
N ILE A 97 -0.37 -18.35 -16.60
CA ILE A 97 -1.69 -18.85 -16.18
C ILE A 97 -2.24 -17.98 -15.03
N CYS A 98 -1.41 -17.66 -14.04
CA CYS A 98 -1.81 -16.83 -12.90
C CYS A 98 -2.25 -15.42 -13.32
N ILE A 99 -1.47 -14.75 -14.17
CA ILE A 99 -1.81 -13.42 -14.69
C ILE A 99 -3.12 -13.47 -15.48
N PHE A 100 -3.27 -14.47 -16.35
CA PHE A 100 -4.48 -14.68 -17.13
C PHE A 100 -5.71 -14.89 -16.23
N SER A 101 -5.61 -15.75 -15.20
CA SER A 101 -6.66 -15.98 -14.21
C SER A 101 -7.05 -14.71 -13.46
N ILE A 102 -6.08 -13.88 -13.05
CA ILE A 102 -6.36 -12.60 -12.38
C ILE A 102 -7.10 -11.63 -13.31
N VAL A 103 -6.71 -11.56 -14.58
CA VAL A 103 -7.38 -10.69 -15.57
C VAL A 103 -8.84 -11.11 -15.75
N ILE A 104 -9.10 -12.41 -15.94
CA ILE A 104 -10.47 -12.95 -16.05
C ILE A 104 -11.27 -12.64 -14.79
N LEU A 105 -10.72 -12.93 -13.61
CA LEU A 105 -11.39 -12.76 -12.33
C LEU A 105 -11.74 -11.28 -12.09
N CYS A 106 -10.81 -10.36 -12.31
CA CYS A 106 -11.05 -8.93 -12.15
C CYS A 106 -12.04 -8.38 -13.18
N SER A 107 -12.02 -8.90 -14.41
CA SER A 107 -12.98 -8.54 -15.47
C SER A 107 -14.40 -8.99 -15.09
N TYR A 108 -14.53 -10.22 -14.58
CA TYR A 108 -15.80 -10.79 -14.12
C TYR A 108 -16.42 -9.98 -12.98
N PHE A 109 -15.62 -9.54 -12.00
CA PHE A 109 -16.11 -8.70 -10.90
C PHE A 109 -16.24 -7.20 -11.25
N ASN A 110 -16.01 -6.81 -12.51
CA ASN A 110 -16.00 -5.43 -12.98
C ASN A 110 -15.06 -4.49 -12.18
N LYS A 111 -13.98 -5.05 -11.59
CA LYS A 111 -13.00 -4.33 -10.76
C LYS A 111 -11.76 -3.93 -11.55
N LYS A 112 -11.95 -3.35 -12.74
CA LYS A 112 -10.85 -2.99 -13.66
C LYS A 112 -9.84 -2.03 -13.03
N GLU A 113 -10.31 -1.16 -12.15
CA GLU A 113 -9.45 -0.18 -11.44
C GLU A 113 -8.46 -0.87 -10.48
N ASN A 114 -8.79 -2.06 -9.97
CA ASN A 114 -7.95 -2.82 -9.04
C ASN A 114 -7.05 -3.85 -9.75
N LEU A 115 -7.28 -4.08 -11.06
CA LEU A 115 -6.54 -5.06 -11.86
C LEU A 115 -5.03 -4.81 -11.79
N ARG A 116 -4.60 -3.55 -11.98
CA ARG A 116 -3.18 -3.19 -11.96
C ARG A 116 -2.52 -3.52 -10.62
N LEU A 117 -3.23 -3.31 -9.50
CA LEU A 117 -2.72 -3.60 -8.15
C LEU A 117 -2.68 -5.11 -7.86
N ALA A 118 -3.67 -5.86 -8.35
CA ALA A 118 -3.68 -7.32 -8.24
C ALA A 118 -2.54 -7.95 -9.03
N LEU A 119 -2.34 -7.52 -10.28
CA LEU A 119 -1.23 -7.99 -11.11
C LEU A 119 0.13 -7.64 -10.50
N LEU A 120 0.31 -6.41 -10.02
CA LEU A 120 1.55 -6.00 -9.33
C LEU A 120 1.85 -6.90 -8.12
N THR A 121 0.84 -7.21 -7.30
CA THR A 121 1.00 -8.10 -6.14
C THR A 121 1.37 -9.53 -6.56
N ALA A 122 0.70 -10.07 -7.59
CA ALA A 122 1.01 -11.39 -8.11
C ALA A 122 2.41 -11.49 -8.71
N SER A 123 2.85 -10.45 -9.43
CA SER A 123 4.22 -10.36 -9.96
C SER A 123 5.26 -10.39 -8.85
N VAL A 124 5.03 -9.67 -7.75
CA VAL A 124 5.96 -9.70 -6.61
C VAL A 124 5.97 -11.06 -5.92
N ILE A 125 4.82 -11.69 -5.71
CA ILE A 125 4.78 -13.04 -5.14
C ILE A 125 5.55 -14.03 -6.03
N TYR A 126 5.36 -13.96 -7.34
CA TYR A 126 6.12 -14.77 -8.29
C TYR A 126 7.63 -14.53 -8.15
N VAL A 127 8.09 -13.28 -8.23
CA VAL A 127 9.52 -12.95 -8.12
C VAL A 127 10.11 -13.43 -6.79
N VAL A 128 9.42 -13.18 -5.67
CA VAL A 128 9.89 -13.62 -4.34
C VAL A 128 9.93 -15.15 -4.26
N SER A 129 8.94 -15.85 -4.81
CA SER A 129 8.91 -17.31 -4.86
C SER A 129 10.01 -17.94 -5.73
N THR A 130 10.57 -17.18 -6.68
CA THR A 130 11.71 -17.63 -7.50
C THR A 130 13.06 -17.35 -6.84
N ILE A 131 13.14 -16.32 -5.98
CA ILE A 131 14.38 -15.97 -5.25
C ILE A 131 14.54 -16.85 -4.02
N ASP A 132 13.46 -17.10 -3.29
CA ASP A 132 13.47 -17.88 -2.05
C ASP A 132 12.69 -19.18 -2.23
N ILE A 133 13.35 -20.16 -2.85
CA ILE A 133 12.79 -21.48 -3.22
C ILE A 133 12.39 -22.29 -1.99
N THR A 134 12.98 -22.00 -0.83
CA THR A 134 12.72 -22.73 0.43
C THR A 134 11.50 -22.22 1.18
N SER A 135 11.05 -21.00 0.90
CA SER A 135 9.92 -20.40 1.59
C SER A 135 8.58 -20.92 1.08
N ASN A 136 7.69 -21.24 2.02
CA ASN A 136 6.34 -21.68 1.70
C ASN A 136 5.55 -20.54 1.02
N ILE A 137 4.95 -20.81 -0.15
CA ILE A 137 4.11 -19.88 -0.92
C ILE A 137 3.00 -19.27 -0.07
N PHE A 138 2.48 -20.02 0.90
CA PHE A 138 1.52 -19.54 1.89
C PHE A 138 2.05 -18.35 2.69
N ILE A 139 3.27 -18.47 3.23
CA ILE A 139 3.90 -17.41 4.01
C ILE A 139 4.18 -16.20 3.13
N ILE A 140 4.71 -16.41 1.91
CA ILE A 140 4.97 -15.33 0.95
C ILE A 140 3.69 -14.56 0.63
N SER A 141 2.59 -15.26 0.35
CA SER A 141 1.33 -14.62 -0.06
C SER A 141 0.66 -13.89 1.10
N VAL A 142 0.63 -14.50 2.30
CA VAL A 142 0.04 -13.92 3.49
C VAL A 142 0.86 -12.72 3.99
N SER A 143 2.20 -12.78 3.92
CA SER A 143 3.04 -11.66 4.33
C SER A 143 2.73 -10.42 3.49
N ARG A 144 2.57 -10.56 2.16
CA ARG A 144 2.23 -9.43 1.27
C ARG A 144 0.89 -8.80 1.59
N LEU A 145 -0.07 -9.57 2.09
CA LEU A 145 -1.35 -9.03 2.56
C LEU A 145 -1.16 -8.23 3.84
N ILE A 146 -0.50 -8.80 4.84
CA ILE A 146 -0.28 -8.16 6.15
C ILE A 146 0.51 -6.88 6.00
N GLU A 147 1.63 -6.93 5.27
CA GLU A 147 2.48 -5.77 4.99
C GLU A 147 1.72 -4.68 4.21
N SER A 148 0.86 -5.06 3.26
CA SER A 148 0.04 -4.07 2.55
C SER A 148 -0.98 -3.41 3.48
N LEU A 149 -1.61 -4.17 4.38
CA LEU A 149 -2.55 -3.64 5.37
C LEU A 149 -1.86 -2.73 6.37
N LEU A 150 -0.64 -3.08 6.80
CA LEU A 150 0.17 -2.24 7.67
C LEU A 150 0.51 -0.91 7.00
N GLY A 151 1.01 -0.92 5.76
CA GLY A 151 1.31 0.31 5.02
C GLY A 151 0.07 1.18 4.79
N ILE A 152 -1.08 0.58 4.48
CA ILE A 152 -2.37 1.30 4.39
C ILE A 152 -2.70 1.97 5.72
N SER A 153 -2.62 1.22 6.82
CA SER A 153 -3.02 1.68 8.15
C SER A 153 -2.14 2.85 8.62
N ILE A 154 -0.82 2.72 8.51
CA ILE A 154 0.14 3.78 8.88
C ILE A 154 -0.13 5.05 8.08
N THR A 155 -0.38 4.91 6.78
CA THR A 155 -0.63 6.06 5.90
C THR A 155 -1.91 6.80 6.26
N LEU A 156 -3.00 6.07 6.51
CA LEU A 156 -4.26 6.67 6.92
C LEU A 156 -4.14 7.31 8.30
N CYS A 157 -3.41 6.70 9.24
CA CYS A 157 -3.13 7.29 10.54
C CYS A 157 -2.35 8.61 10.40
N THR A 158 -1.21 8.60 9.69
CA THR A 158 -0.39 9.81 9.47
C THR A 158 -1.21 10.92 8.82
N ARG A 159 -1.97 10.60 7.77
CA ARG A 159 -2.81 11.58 7.07
C ARG A 159 -3.92 12.13 7.97
N TYR A 160 -4.57 11.28 8.77
CA TYR A 160 -5.59 11.70 9.72
C TYR A 160 -5.04 12.67 10.77
N PHE A 161 -3.88 12.33 11.37
CA PHE A 161 -3.21 13.19 12.34
C PHE A 161 -2.85 14.55 11.74
N THR A 162 -2.28 14.59 10.54
CA THR A 162 -1.91 15.88 9.93
C THR A 162 -3.12 16.76 9.64
N ILE A 163 -4.20 16.19 9.12
CA ILE A 163 -5.44 16.94 8.88
C ILE A 163 -5.99 17.48 10.20
N ARG A 164 -5.99 16.67 11.26
CA ARG A 164 -6.50 17.09 12.57
C ARG A 164 -5.66 18.23 13.17
N ILE A 165 -4.33 18.15 13.05
CA ILE A 165 -3.42 19.22 13.51
C ILE A 165 -3.67 20.50 12.72
N HIS A 166 -3.83 20.42 11.40
CA HIS A 166 -4.07 21.61 10.58
C HIS A 166 -5.35 22.35 10.98
N LEU A 167 -6.44 21.60 11.23
CA LEU A 167 -7.71 22.16 11.70
C LEU A 167 -7.57 22.86 13.06
N LEU A 168 -6.83 22.27 14.01
CA LEU A 168 -6.61 22.88 15.33
C LEU A 168 -5.76 24.16 15.29
N ILE A 169 -4.86 24.27 14.32
CA ILE A 169 -4.04 25.46 14.12
C ILE A 169 -4.88 26.59 13.54
N ASP A 170 -5.70 26.29 12.53
CA ASP A 170 -6.55 27.29 11.89
C ASP A 170 -7.59 27.86 12.89
N ASP A 171 -8.24 26.99 13.70
CA ASP A 171 -9.17 27.41 14.75
C ASP A 171 -8.52 28.37 15.77
N ASN A 172 -7.24 28.16 16.12
CA ASN A 172 -6.53 29.02 17.07
C ASN A 172 -6.11 30.37 16.45
N ILE A 173 -5.82 30.41 15.15
CA ILE A 173 -5.43 31.65 14.46
C ILE A 173 -6.63 32.58 14.36
N ASP A 174 -7.81 32.06 14.02
CA ASP A 174 -9.05 32.84 13.93
C ASP A 174 -9.44 33.48 15.27
N LEU A 175 -9.19 32.78 16.39
CA LEU A 175 -9.44 33.31 17.74
C LEU A 175 -8.47 34.44 18.14
N ILE A 176 -7.24 34.46 17.60
CA ILE A 176 -6.25 35.51 17.86
C ILE A 176 -6.59 36.76 17.04
N ASP A 177 -7.04 36.61 15.80
CA ASP A 177 -7.44 37.72 14.94
C ASP A 177 -8.76 38.38 15.40
N GLN A 178 -9.66 37.65 16.06
CA GLN A 178 -10.87 38.25 16.67
C GLN A 178 -10.63 38.98 17.99
N ASN A 179 -9.50 38.74 18.67
CA ASN A 179 -9.12 39.41 19.92
C ASN A 179 -8.18 40.62 19.69
N LYS A 180 -7.96 41.02 18.44
CA LYS A 180 -7.24 42.25 18.05
C LYS A 180 -8.20 43.27 17.44
#